data_AF-A0A956S119-F1
#
_entry.id   AF-A0A956S119-F1
#
_cell.length_a   1.000
_cell.length_b   1.000
_cell.length_c   1.000
_cell.angle_alpha   90.00
_cell.angle_beta   90.00
_cell.angle_gamma   90.00
#
_symmetry.space_group_name_H-M   'P 1'
#
loop_
_entity.id
_entity.type
_entity.pdbx_description
1 polymer ?
#
loop_
_entity_poly.entity_id
_entity_poly.type
_entity_poly.pdbx_seq_one_letter_code
_entity_poly.pdbx_strand_id
1 'polypeptide(L)'
;MRRWIVWSVLGLGVVAALLLPPSPERFIERVSSSSTIGAMTWAVRGEYQTLAETLWLDTIAARAALDGGMVLAGLVTRADSVTSDDPYALVRAELDAFGVAEPRVRVGAFWFERELANGATAGMGGMPLMLLDEGDHPYCFVPRVRGRSRFWASLDEEPTMDLPVLQACSFYARYGVPGPQVSRWLRAGALGLAVDPLGQLRSSAGEMLYAEALPGRVWRGRWEVAQAGCAGGRMDVCAAMFLAPGEWERGDGPVASYGPVGFRTTAFGPNRSAVLGDLAREFGDERFEAFWSSSLPVPEAFRAAFGVSHAEWTRTWLLDEYGPVTLGARMSAGTVVLTLLGIAFWAGIGVATARRRRVA
;
A
#
# COMPACT_ATOMS: atom_id res chain seq x y z
N MET A 1 19.81 56.07 1.42
CA MET A 1 19.24 55.41 2.62
C MET A 1 17.71 55.48 2.75
N ARG A 2 17.02 56.56 2.31
CA ARG A 2 15.56 56.71 2.49
C ARG A 2 14.64 55.68 1.78
N ARG A 3 15.11 54.95 0.76
CA ARG A 3 14.29 53.95 0.03
C ARG A 3 14.16 52.60 0.74
N TRP A 4 15.05 52.25 1.67
CA TRP A 4 15.00 50.94 2.35
C TRP A 4 13.94 50.85 3.45
N ILE A 5 13.61 51.98 4.10
CA ILE A 5 12.65 52.01 5.22
C ILE A 5 11.21 51.75 4.75
N VAL A 6 10.85 52.20 3.55
CA VAL A 6 9.49 52.01 2.99
C VAL A 6 9.20 50.53 2.69
N TRP A 7 10.21 49.77 2.24
CA TRP A 7 10.06 48.35 1.97
C TRP A 7 9.96 47.50 3.24
N SER A 8 10.62 47.90 4.33
CA SER A 8 10.52 47.22 5.62
C SER A 8 9.14 47.39 6.28
N VAL A 9 8.52 48.57 6.17
CA VAL A 9 7.19 48.83 6.76
C VAL A 9 6.07 48.13 5.99
N LEU A 10 6.15 48.09 4.65
CA LEU A 10 5.20 47.32 3.82
C LEU A 10 5.33 45.80 4.04
N GLY A 11 6.56 45.30 4.26
CA GLY A 11 6.78 43.89 4.61
C GLY A 11 6.14 43.50 5.95
N LEU A 12 6.20 44.35 6.96
CA LEU A 12 5.63 44.08 8.28
C LEU A 12 4.09 44.09 8.30
N GLY A 13 3.45 44.95 7.50
CA GLY A 13 1.99 45.01 7.40
C GLY A 13 1.37 43.73 6.81
N VAL A 14 2.05 43.11 5.83
CA VAL A 14 1.61 41.84 5.22
C VAL A 14 1.76 40.67 6.18
N VAL A 15 2.80 40.66 7.01
CA VAL A 15 3.03 39.61 8.02
C VAL A 15 2.01 39.72 9.16
N ALA A 16 1.64 40.93 9.60
CA ALA A 16 0.64 41.12 10.66
C ALA A 16 -0.78 40.71 10.22
N ALA A 17 -1.15 40.93 8.95
CA ALA A 17 -2.44 40.50 8.40
C ALA A 17 -2.56 38.96 8.25
N LEU A 18 -1.44 38.25 8.18
CA LEU A 18 -1.38 36.78 8.12
C LEU A 18 -1.44 36.11 9.50
N LEU A 19 -1.25 36.86 10.59
CA LEU A 19 -1.15 36.33 11.96
C LEU A 19 -2.38 36.59 12.84
N LEU A 20 -3.38 37.33 12.37
CA LEU A 20 -4.63 37.54 13.12
C LEU A 20 -5.56 36.32 12.96
N PRO A 21 -6.14 35.78 14.06
CA PRO A 21 -7.04 34.64 13.99
C PRO A 21 -8.32 35.00 13.22
N PRO A 22 -8.88 34.06 12.43
CA PRO A 22 -10.06 34.33 11.62
C PRO A 22 -11.28 34.64 12.50
N SER A 23 -12.19 35.47 11.97
CA SER A 23 -13.45 35.83 12.65
C SER A 23 -14.32 34.59 12.95
N PRO A 24 -15.16 34.62 14.00
CA PRO A 24 -16.00 33.48 14.41
C PRO A 24 -16.90 32.93 13.30
N GLU A 25 -17.32 33.78 12.37
CA GLU A 25 -18.16 33.39 11.22
C GLU A 25 -17.42 32.45 10.25
N ARG A 26 -16.10 32.65 10.05
CA ARG A 26 -15.26 31.73 9.26
C ARG A 26 -14.96 30.42 9.98
N PHE A 27 -15.10 30.38 11.31
CA PHE A 27 -14.95 29.14 12.06
C PHE A 27 -16.18 28.24 11.90
N ILE A 28 -17.39 28.82 11.90
CA ILE A 28 -18.64 28.07 11.67
C ILE A 28 -18.70 27.55 10.23
N GLU A 29 -18.27 28.33 9.23
CA GLU A 29 -18.17 27.90 7.83
C GLU A 29 -17.11 26.79 7.62
N ARG A 30 -16.06 26.78 8.44
CA ARG A 30 -14.99 25.77 8.40
C ARG A 30 -15.40 24.47 9.10
N VAL A 31 -16.22 24.54 10.15
CA VAL A 31 -16.82 23.37 10.81
C VAL A 31 -17.98 22.79 9.99
N SER A 32 -18.74 23.62 9.27
CA SER A 32 -19.75 23.17 8.30
C SER A 32 -19.17 22.74 6.95
N SER A 33 -17.84 22.84 6.75
CA SER A 33 -17.20 22.25 5.58
C SER A 33 -17.40 20.73 5.62
N SER A 34 -17.78 20.16 4.49
CA SER A 34 -18.16 18.75 4.28
C SER A 34 -17.19 17.71 4.84
N SER A 35 -15.97 18.11 5.22
CA SER A 35 -14.93 17.24 5.75
C SER A 35 -15.23 16.70 7.17
N THR A 36 -15.78 17.51 8.09
CA THR A 36 -16.02 17.08 9.48
C THR A 36 -17.28 16.20 9.60
N ILE A 37 -18.35 16.59 8.90
CA ILE A 37 -19.57 15.77 8.78
C ILE A 37 -19.27 14.49 7.98
N GLY A 38 -18.42 14.59 6.95
CA GLY A 38 -17.88 13.45 6.22
C GLY A 38 -17.11 12.49 7.13
N ALA A 39 -16.22 13.00 7.98
CA ALA A 39 -15.45 12.20 8.93
C ALA A 39 -16.34 11.51 9.98
N MET A 40 -17.32 12.20 10.56
CA MET A 40 -18.26 11.61 11.52
C MET A 40 -19.17 10.56 10.88
N THR A 41 -19.69 10.80 9.67
CA THR A 41 -20.48 9.79 8.94
C THR A 41 -19.64 8.59 8.53
N TRP A 42 -18.36 8.77 8.21
CA TRP A 42 -17.42 7.67 7.97
C TRP A 42 -17.14 6.86 9.24
N ALA A 43 -16.93 7.52 10.39
CA ALA A 43 -16.67 6.87 11.67
C ALA A 43 -17.88 6.08 12.19
N VAL A 44 -19.08 6.68 12.16
CA VAL A 44 -20.33 6.00 12.57
C VAL A 44 -20.68 4.86 11.61
N ARG A 45 -20.46 5.05 10.30
CA ARG A 45 -20.60 3.95 9.33
C ARG A 45 -19.59 2.84 9.62
N GLY A 46 -18.36 3.17 9.98
CA GLY A 46 -17.32 2.22 10.38
C GLY A 46 -17.76 1.36 11.56
N GLU A 47 -18.25 1.95 12.66
CA GLU A 47 -18.66 1.20 13.86
C GLU A 47 -19.88 0.30 13.62
N TYR A 48 -20.91 0.78 12.89
CA TYR A 48 -22.04 -0.07 12.51
C TYR A 48 -21.63 -1.21 11.58
N GLN A 49 -20.64 -0.97 10.72
CA GLN A 49 -20.10 -1.99 9.84
C GLN A 49 -19.34 -3.05 10.63
N THR A 50 -18.52 -2.65 11.60
CA THR A 50 -17.83 -3.58 12.51
C THR A 50 -18.80 -4.41 13.35
N LEU A 51 -19.88 -3.82 13.87
CA LEU A 51 -20.88 -4.54 14.67
C LEU A 51 -21.69 -5.54 13.82
N ALA A 52 -22.10 -5.12 12.61
CA ALA A 52 -22.80 -5.98 11.66
C ALA A 52 -21.88 -7.08 11.13
N GLU A 53 -20.60 -6.80 10.91
CA GLU A 53 -19.57 -7.80 10.59
C GLU A 53 -19.48 -8.81 11.75
N THR A 54 -19.29 -8.36 13.00
CA THR A 54 -19.08 -9.24 14.17
C THR A 54 -20.24 -10.22 14.41
N LEU A 55 -21.49 -9.73 14.48
CA LEU A 55 -22.68 -10.60 14.67
C LEU A 55 -22.88 -11.59 13.50
N TRP A 56 -22.36 -11.23 12.33
CA TRP A 56 -22.48 -12.01 11.12
C TRP A 56 -21.35 -13.05 10.99
N LEU A 57 -20.16 -12.79 11.54
CA LEU A 57 -19.07 -13.76 11.66
C LEU A 57 -19.48 -14.97 12.49
N ASP A 58 -20.19 -14.77 13.59
CA ASP A 58 -20.74 -15.86 14.41
C ASP A 58 -21.67 -16.75 13.58
N THR A 59 -22.39 -16.17 12.61
CA THR A 59 -23.30 -16.90 11.73
C THR A 59 -22.55 -17.70 10.66
N ILE A 60 -21.48 -17.14 10.08
CA ILE A 60 -20.61 -17.90 9.17
C ILE A 60 -19.92 -19.02 9.93
N ALA A 61 -19.32 -18.73 11.07
CA ALA A 61 -18.55 -19.68 11.85
C ALA A 61 -19.44 -20.85 12.31
N ALA A 62 -20.67 -20.55 12.76
CA ALA A 62 -21.67 -21.58 13.01
C ALA A 62 -21.99 -22.44 11.76
N ARG A 63 -22.05 -21.84 10.57
CA ARG A 63 -22.32 -22.56 9.31
C ARG A 63 -21.12 -23.40 8.84
N ALA A 64 -19.92 -22.85 8.99
CA ALA A 64 -18.64 -23.50 8.76
C ALA A 64 -18.46 -24.73 9.66
N ALA A 65 -18.83 -24.61 10.93
CA ALA A 65 -18.81 -25.70 11.90
C ALA A 65 -19.78 -26.83 11.54
N LEU A 66 -20.91 -26.52 10.90
CA LEU A 66 -21.92 -27.49 10.50
C LEU A 66 -21.53 -28.33 9.27
N ASP A 67 -20.84 -27.74 8.29
CA ASP A 67 -20.49 -28.43 7.05
C ASP A 67 -19.31 -29.41 7.20
N GLY A 68 -18.47 -29.25 8.24
CA GLY A 68 -17.34 -30.15 8.56
C GLY A 68 -16.23 -30.21 7.50
N GLY A 69 -16.35 -29.50 6.39
CA GLY A 69 -15.39 -29.46 5.28
C GLY A 69 -14.21 -28.51 5.51
N MET A 70 -13.08 -28.80 4.86
CA MET A 70 -11.87 -27.97 4.89
C MET A 70 -11.91 -26.76 3.94
N VAL A 71 -12.85 -26.75 2.99
CA VAL A 71 -13.07 -25.67 2.04
C VAL A 71 -14.52 -25.24 2.14
N LEU A 72 -14.73 -23.95 2.38
CA LEU A 72 -16.05 -23.35 2.52
C LEU A 72 -16.19 -22.26 1.46
N ALA A 73 -17.22 -22.33 0.63
CA ALA A 73 -17.52 -21.26 -0.29
C ALA A 73 -19.01 -21.00 -0.25
N GLY A 74 -19.40 -19.74 -0.13
CA GLY A 74 -20.80 -19.38 0.02
C GLY A 74 -21.11 -18.06 -0.65
N LEU A 75 -22.18 -18.03 -1.43
CA LEU A 75 -22.81 -16.81 -1.86
C LEU A 75 -23.82 -16.38 -0.80
N VAL A 76 -23.64 -15.19 -0.24
CA VAL A 76 -24.52 -14.61 0.78
C VAL A 76 -25.34 -13.54 0.06
N THR A 77 -26.33 -13.98 -0.70
CA THR A 77 -27.28 -13.10 -1.39
C THR A 77 -28.60 -13.00 -0.63
N ARG A 78 -29.32 -11.92 -0.90
CA ARG A 78 -30.77 -11.86 -0.72
C ARG A 78 -31.39 -12.74 -1.83
N ALA A 79 -31.37 -14.05 -1.61
CA ALA A 79 -32.11 -15.15 -2.26
C ALA A 79 -32.22 -15.30 -3.80
N ASP A 80 -32.05 -14.27 -4.65
CA ASP A 80 -32.68 -14.31 -5.98
C ASP A 80 -31.74 -14.09 -7.19
N SER A 81 -30.47 -13.73 -7.00
CA SER A 81 -29.50 -13.58 -8.10
C SER A 81 -28.23 -14.39 -7.88
N VAL A 82 -28.29 -15.67 -8.24
CA VAL A 82 -27.12 -16.52 -8.41
C VAL A 82 -26.60 -16.29 -9.84
N THR A 83 -25.52 -15.53 -9.98
CA THR A 83 -24.70 -15.57 -11.21
C THR A 83 -24.01 -16.92 -11.32
N SER A 84 -23.76 -17.38 -12.55
CA SER A 84 -23.36 -18.75 -12.94
C SER A 84 -22.02 -19.30 -12.40
N ASP A 85 -21.27 -18.54 -11.61
CA ASP A 85 -19.97 -18.97 -11.13
C ASP A 85 -20.15 -19.68 -9.79
N ASP A 86 -19.95 -21.00 -9.78
CA ASP A 86 -19.91 -21.81 -8.57
C ASP A 86 -18.77 -21.29 -7.67
N PRO A 87 -19.08 -20.62 -6.54
CA PRO A 87 -18.06 -20.03 -5.68
C PRO A 87 -17.07 -21.07 -5.15
N TYR A 88 -17.52 -22.32 -5.00
CA TYR A 88 -16.67 -23.43 -4.60
C TYR A 88 -15.67 -23.80 -5.69
N ALA A 89 -16.09 -23.83 -6.96
CA ALA A 89 -15.21 -24.10 -8.09
C ALA A 89 -14.11 -23.03 -8.20
N LEU A 90 -14.42 -21.75 -7.96
CA LEU A 90 -13.42 -20.67 -7.96
C LEU A 90 -12.38 -20.84 -6.84
N VAL A 91 -12.84 -21.13 -5.62
CA VAL A 91 -11.95 -21.39 -4.47
C VAL A 91 -11.06 -22.60 -4.74
N ARG A 92 -11.62 -23.71 -5.26
CA ARG A 92 -10.85 -24.91 -5.60
C ARG A 92 -9.85 -24.67 -6.72
N ALA A 93 -10.24 -23.95 -7.78
CA ALA A 93 -9.35 -23.62 -8.88
C ALA A 93 -8.14 -22.80 -8.40
N GLU A 94 -8.33 -21.84 -7.48
CA GLU A 94 -7.20 -21.10 -6.90
C GLU A 94 -6.33 -21.98 -6.00
N LEU A 95 -6.94 -22.83 -5.16
CA LEU A 95 -6.17 -23.79 -4.34
C LEU A 95 -5.32 -24.71 -5.22
N ASP A 96 -5.89 -25.25 -6.29
CA ASP A 96 -5.20 -26.11 -7.25
C ASP A 96 -4.07 -25.34 -7.96
N ALA A 97 -4.33 -24.10 -8.39
CA ALA A 97 -3.31 -23.24 -9.00
C ALA A 97 -2.17 -22.89 -8.01
N PHE A 98 -2.49 -22.77 -6.73
CA PHE A 98 -1.51 -22.59 -5.65
C PHE A 98 -0.96 -23.92 -5.12
N GLY A 99 -1.27 -25.05 -5.77
CA GLY A 99 -0.75 -26.38 -5.48
C GLY A 99 -1.24 -27.02 -4.17
N VAL A 100 -2.41 -26.63 -3.67
CA VAL A 100 -2.98 -27.09 -2.40
C VAL A 100 -3.99 -28.20 -2.65
N ALA A 101 -3.55 -29.47 -2.56
CA ALA A 101 -4.45 -30.61 -2.67
C ALA A 101 -5.41 -30.72 -1.47
N GLU A 102 -4.86 -30.58 -0.26
CA GLU A 102 -5.60 -30.61 1.01
C GLU A 102 -5.19 -29.40 1.87
N PRO A 103 -6.13 -28.48 2.17
CA PRO A 103 -5.84 -27.33 3.03
C PRO A 103 -5.46 -27.77 4.45
N ARG A 104 -4.42 -27.15 5.02
CA ARG A 104 -4.02 -27.34 6.43
C ARG A 104 -4.84 -26.49 7.41
N VAL A 105 -5.46 -25.43 6.88
CA VAL A 105 -6.35 -24.50 7.59
C VAL A 105 -7.68 -24.53 6.85
N ARG A 106 -8.79 -24.44 7.58
CA ARG A 106 -10.10 -24.33 6.94
C ARG A 106 -10.16 -22.98 6.23
N VAL A 107 -10.34 -23.00 4.92
CA VAL A 107 -10.37 -21.77 4.12
C VAL A 107 -11.72 -21.54 3.51
N GLY A 108 -12.11 -20.27 3.40
CA GLY A 108 -13.29 -19.94 2.65
C GLY A 108 -13.37 -18.54 2.06
N ALA A 109 -14.24 -18.41 1.08
CA ALA A 109 -14.57 -17.13 0.48
C ALA A 109 -16.08 -16.93 0.47
N PHE A 110 -16.51 -15.73 0.83
CA PHE A 110 -17.92 -15.38 0.94
C PHE A 110 -18.21 -14.17 0.07
N TRP A 111 -19.18 -14.27 -0.83
CA TRP A 111 -19.56 -13.18 -1.72
C TRP A 111 -20.80 -12.47 -1.18
N PHE A 112 -20.76 -11.14 -1.20
CA PHE A 112 -21.83 -10.27 -0.70
C PHE A 112 -22.26 -9.36 -1.83
N GLU A 113 -23.55 -9.36 -2.14
CA GLU A 113 -24.09 -8.31 -2.98
C GLU A 113 -24.39 -7.08 -2.13
N ARG A 114 -23.83 -5.93 -2.54
CA ARG A 114 -24.16 -4.64 -1.95
C ARG A 114 -24.60 -3.69 -3.06
N GLU A 115 -25.81 -3.15 -2.93
CA GLU A 115 -26.18 -1.94 -3.67
C GLU A 115 -25.33 -0.80 -3.12
N LEU A 116 -24.34 -0.38 -3.92
CA LEU A 116 -23.57 0.81 -3.59
C LEU A 116 -24.43 2.03 -3.96
N ALA A 117 -24.66 2.92 -2.99
CA ALA A 117 -25.31 4.20 -3.26
C ALA A 117 -24.52 4.94 -4.36
N ASN A 118 -25.23 5.56 -5.30
CA ASN A 118 -24.67 6.28 -6.45
C ASN A 118 -23.47 7.15 -6.04
N GLY A 119 -22.30 6.92 -6.65
CA GLY A 119 -21.10 7.73 -6.44
C GLY A 119 -20.07 7.16 -5.45
N ALA A 120 -20.39 6.09 -4.70
CA ALA A 120 -19.33 5.31 -4.06
C ALA A 120 -18.60 4.54 -5.16
N THR A 121 -17.33 4.90 -5.43
CA THR A 121 -16.46 4.02 -6.20
C THR A 121 -16.48 2.66 -5.52
N ALA A 122 -16.74 1.62 -6.30
CA ALA A 122 -16.52 0.23 -5.90
C ALA A 122 -15.01 0.03 -5.74
N GLY A 123 -14.41 0.68 -4.75
CA GLY A 123 -13.15 0.23 -4.23
C GLY A 123 -13.47 -1.11 -3.61
N MET A 124 -13.05 -2.18 -4.28
CA MET A 124 -12.68 -3.41 -3.58
C MET A 124 -11.48 -3.06 -2.69
N GLY A 125 -11.71 -2.21 -1.68
CA GLY A 125 -10.76 -1.97 -0.62
C GLY A 125 -10.63 -3.32 0.06
N GLY A 126 -9.44 -3.92 -0.07
CA GLY A 126 -9.15 -5.27 0.41
C GLY A 126 -9.76 -5.44 1.78
N MET A 127 -10.84 -6.23 1.84
CA MET A 127 -11.51 -6.45 3.10
C MET A 127 -10.55 -7.25 3.99
N PRO A 128 -10.58 -7.03 5.30
CA PRO A 128 -9.67 -7.69 6.21
C PRO A 128 -9.79 -9.19 6.02
N LEU A 129 -8.65 -9.83 5.77
CA LEU A 129 -8.50 -11.25 6.07
C LEU A 129 -8.87 -11.43 7.53
N MET A 130 -9.73 -12.39 7.80
CA MET A 130 -10.10 -12.70 9.16
C MET A 130 -9.64 -14.10 9.47
N LEU A 131 -8.83 -14.18 10.53
CA LEU A 131 -8.34 -15.41 11.10
C LEU A 131 -9.10 -15.63 12.39
N LEU A 132 -9.98 -16.62 12.39
CA LEU A 132 -10.73 -17.03 13.56
C LEU A 132 -10.05 -18.25 14.17
N ASP A 133 -9.88 -18.19 15.48
CA ASP A 133 -9.34 -19.28 16.29
C ASP A 133 -10.51 -19.88 17.07
N GLU A 134 -11.29 -20.76 16.43
CA GLU A 134 -12.36 -21.51 17.09
C GLU A 134 -11.87 -22.91 17.45
N GLY A 135 -11.19 -23.02 18.60
CA GLY A 135 -10.71 -24.29 19.13
C GLY A 135 -9.48 -24.84 18.39
N ASP A 136 -9.48 -26.14 18.08
CA ASP A 136 -8.33 -26.83 17.45
C ASP A 136 -8.23 -26.61 15.93
N HIS A 137 -9.13 -25.82 15.34
CA HIS A 137 -9.21 -25.62 13.90
C HIS A 137 -9.13 -24.12 13.57
N PRO A 138 -7.97 -23.62 13.10
CA PRO A 138 -7.87 -22.27 12.59
C PRO A 138 -8.70 -22.14 11.30
N TYR A 139 -9.34 -20.98 11.14
CA TYR A 139 -10.09 -20.63 9.92
C TYR A 139 -9.53 -19.37 9.31
N CYS A 140 -9.46 -19.34 7.98
CA CYS A 140 -9.13 -18.16 7.20
C CYS A 140 -10.25 -17.89 6.21
N PHE A 141 -10.82 -16.68 6.22
CA PHE A 141 -11.82 -16.34 5.23
C PHE A 141 -11.60 -14.97 4.59
N VAL A 142 -11.99 -14.89 3.31
CA VAL A 142 -11.95 -13.68 2.50
C VAL A 142 -13.37 -13.27 2.15
N PRO A 143 -13.87 -12.17 2.72
CA PRO A 143 -15.15 -11.64 2.33
C PRO A 143 -15.01 -10.79 1.05
N ARG A 144 -15.89 -11.01 0.07
CA ARG A 144 -15.88 -10.42 -1.28
C ARG A 144 -17.14 -9.60 -1.52
N VAL A 145 -17.03 -8.27 -1.50
CA VAL A 145 -18.20 -7.43 -1.82
C VAL A 145 -18.32 -7.27 -3.34
N ARG A 146 -19.40 -7.81 -3.91
CA ARG A 146 -19.88 -7.49 -5.25
C ARG A 146 -20.74 -6.22 -5.17
N GLY A 147 -20.13 -5.09 -5.55
CA GLY A 147 -20.84 -3.81 -5.63
C GLY A 147 -21.58 -3.68 -6.95
N ARG A 148 -22.91 -3.67 -6.94
CA ARG A 148 -23.69 -3.28 -8.13
C ARG A 148 -23.66 -1.76 -8.27
N SER A 149 -22.76 -1.28 -9.11
CA SER A 149 -22.68 0.13 -9.47
C SER A 149 -23.54 0.38 -10.69
N ARG A 150 -24.52 1.30 -10.61
CA ARG A 150 -25.28 1.72 -11.80
C ARG A 150 -24.39 2.37 -12.87
N PHE A 151 -23.27 2.95 -12.45
CA PHE A 151 -22.28 3.53 -13.36
C PHE A 151 -21.58 2.43 -14.17
N TRP A 152 -21.12 1.36 -13.51
CA TRP A 152 -20.47 0.22 -14.19
C TRP A 152 -21.48 -0.64 -14.96
N ALA A 153 -22.73 -0.72 -14.52
CA ALA A 153 -23.79 -1.43 -15.25
C ALA A 153 -24.09 -0.86 -16.65
N SER A 154 -23.64 0.36 -16.95
CA SER A 154 -23.72 0.94 -18.30
C SER A 154 -22.54 0.62 -19.21
N LEU A 155 -21.46 0.07 -18.65
CA LEU A 155 -20.34 -0.48 -19.39
C LEU A 155 -20.63 -1.99 -19.49
N ASP A 156 -20.88 -2.49 -20.69
CA ASP A 156 -21.23 -3.90 -20.93
C ASP A 156 -20.16 -4.90 -20.42
N GLU A 157 -18.99 -4.40 -20.03
CA GLU A 157 -17.94 -5.11 -19.32
C GLU A 157 -17.72 -4.44 -17.95
N GLU A 158 -18.20 -5.08 -16.87
CA GLU A 158 -17.71 -4.75 -15.52
C GLU A 158 -16.22 -5.12 -15.50
N PRO A 159 -15.29 -4.18 -15.24
CA PRO A 159 -13.90 -4.54 -15.02
C PRO A 159 -13.83 -5.35 -13.73
N THR A 160 -13.92 -6.67 -13.85
CA THR A 160 -13.53 -7.56 -12.77
C THR A 160 -12.02 -7.42 -12.68
N MET A 161 -11.55 -6.62 -11.72
CA MET A 161 -10.20 -6.86 -11.22
C MET A 161 -10.28 -8.27 -10.63
N ASP A 162 -9.76 -9.24 -11.37
CA ASP A 162 -9.66 -10.65 -11.01
C ASP A 162 -8.62 -10.79 -9.89
N LEU A 163 -8.88 -10.14 -8.75
CA LEU A 163 -8.13 -10.37 -7.53
C LEU A 163 -8.32 -11.85 -7.18
N PRO A 164 -7.24 -12.57 -6.83
CA PRO A 164 -7.34 -13.91 -6.28
C PRO A 164 -8.44 -13.96 -5.22
N VAL A 165 -9.26 -15.00 -5.27
CA VAL A 165 -10.42 -15.23 -4.41
C VAL A 165 -9.97 -15.41 -2.96
N LEU A 166 -8.96 -16.24 -2.71
CA LEU A 166 -8.45 -16.56 -1.38
C LEU A 166 -7.32 -15.64 -0.92
N GLN A 167 -6.61 -14.95 -1.81
CA GLN A 167 -5.56 -13.99 -1.44
C GLN A 167 -4.56 -14.59 -0.42
N ALA A 168 -4.38 -13.93 0.72
CA ALA A 168 -3.50 -14.41 1.78
C ALA A 168 -3.94 -15.76 2.38
N CYS A 169 -5.23 -16.14 2.31
CA CYS A 169 -5.69 -17.46 2.79
C CYS A 169 -5.06 -18.62 2.02
N SER A 170 -4.59 -18.40 0.79
CA SER A 170 -3.88 -19.44 0.02
C SER A 170 -2.60 -19.89 0.75
N PHE A 171 -1.89 -18.97 1.43
CA PHE A 171 -0.73 -19.32 2.27
C PHE A 171 -1.13 -20.10 3.52
N TYR A 172 -2.25 -19.75 4.17
CA TYR A 172 -2.75 -20.50 5.32
C TYR A 172 -3.18 -21.91 4.91
N ALA A 173 -3.85 -22.05 3.77
CA ALA A 173 -4.24 -23.33 3.20
C ALA A 173 -3.02 -24.22 2.94
N ARG A 174 -1.97 -23.66 2.32
CA ARG A 174 -0.75 -24.40 1.94
C ARG A 174 0.15 -24.73 3.13
N TYR A 175 0.44 -23.74 3.98
CA TYR A 175 1.52 -23.80 4.97
C TYR A 175 1.04 -23.90 6.42
N GLY A 176 -0.26 -23.81 6.68
CA GLY A 176 -0.80 -23.86 8.04
C GLY A 176 -0.80 -22.50 8.73
N VAL A 177 -0.92 -22.52 10.06
CA VAL A 177 -0.85 -21.30 10.88
C VAL A 177 0.60 -20.81 10.95
N PRO A 178 0.87 -19.53 10.69
CA PRO A 178 2.22 -18.98 10.82
C PRO A 178 2.68 -19.02 12.28
N GLY A 179 4.00 -19.17 12.47
CA GLY A 179 4.62 -19.09 13.77
C GLY A 179 4.37 -17.71 14.44
N PRO A 180 4.52 -17.60 15.77
CA PRO A 180 4.04 -16.45 16.53
C PRO A 180 4.62 -15.11 16.08
N GLN A 181 5.89 -15.08 15.64
CA GLN A 181 6.54 -13.86 15.18
C GLN A 181 6.08 -13.44 13.79
N VAL A 182 5.97 -14.40 12.87
CA VAL A 182 5.44 -14.18 11.52
C VAL A 182 3.98 -13.75 11.59
N SER A 183 3.17 -14.38 12.44
CA SER A 183 1.78 -13.99 12.71
C SER A 183 1.66 -12.54 13.18
N ARG A 184 2.54 -12.10 14.11
CA ARG A 184 2.58 -10.68 14.55
C ARG A 184 2.98 -9.73 13.42
N TRP A 185 3.97 -10.10 12.62
CA TRP A 185 4.41 -9.31 11.48
C TRP A 185 3.34 -9.15 10.40
N LEU A 186 2.61 -10.22 10.07
CA LEU A 186 1.46 -10.19 9.16
C LEU A 186 0.38 -9.23 9.66
N ARG A 187 0.01 -9.31 10.95
CA ARG A 187 -0.96 -8.40 11.59
C ARG A 187 -0.48 -6.95 11.64
N ALA A 188 0.84 -6.70 11.64
CA ALA A 188 1.42 -5.37 11.58
C ALA A 188 1.39 -4.74 10.16
N GLY A 189 0.72 -5.38 9.20
CA GLY A 189 0.50 -4.86 7.84
C GLY A 189 1.19 -5.67 6.75
N ALA A 190 2.05 -6.64 7.09
CA ALA A 190 2.70 -7.49 6.09
C ALA A 190 1.75 -8.44 5.37
N LEU A 191 0.50 -8.55 5.82
CA LEU A 191 -0.52 -9.27 5.09
C LEU A 191 -0.79 -8.68 3.69
N GLY A 192 -0.57 -7.38 3.52
CA GLY A 192 -0.63 -6.73 2.20
C GLY A 192 0.38 -7.29 1.20
N LEU A 193 1.40 -8.03 1.66
CA LEU A 193 2.42 -8.69 0.84
C LEU A 193 1.99 -10.07 0.30
N ALA A 194 0.85 -10.60 0.78
CA ALA A 194 0.32 -11.93 0.44
C ALA A 194 -1.01 -11.87 -0.34
N VAL A 195 -1.42 -10.70 -0.81
CA VAL A 195 -2.73 -10.53 -1.47
C VAL A 195 -2.78 -11.23 -2.83
N ASP A 196 -1.64 -11.34 -3.51
CA ASP A 196 -1.51 -11.93 -4.84
C ASP A 196 -0.50 -13.10 -4.82
N PRO A 197 -0.88 -14.25 -4.24
CA PRO A 197 0.02 -15.40 -4.10
C PRO A 197 0.61 -15.89 -5.43
N LEU A 198 -0.11 -15.70 -6.53
CA LEU A 198 0.25 -16.19 -7.86
C LEU A 198 0.93 -15.13 -8.73
N GLY A 199 0.99 -13.86 -8.29
CA GLY A 199 1.53 -12.76 -9.09
C GLY A 199 0.66 -12.38 -10.29
N GLN A 200 -0.63 -12.69 -10.26
CA GLN A 200 -1.58 -12.44 -11.36
C GLN A 200 -1.89 -10.95 -11.55
N LEU A 201 -1.79 -10.18 -10.48
CA LEU A 201 -2.02 -8.74 -10.44
C LEU A 201 -0.74 -7.95 -10.67
N ARG A 202 0.37 -8.63 -11.00
CA ARG A 202 1.61 -7.97 -11.36
C ARG A 202 1.33 -7.03 -12.52
N SER A 203 1.40 -5.75 -12.20
CA SER A 203 1.24 -4.74 -13.20
C SER A 203 2.46 -4.81 -14.12
N SER A 204 2.24 -5.03 -15.42
CA SER A 204 3.21 -4.63 -16.45
C SER A 204 3.44 -3.12 -16.44
N ALA A 205 2.70 -2.37 -15.59
CA ALA A 205 2.87 -0.94 -15.35
C ALA A 205 4.25 -0.55 -14.79
N GLY A 206 5.09 -1.51 -14.41
CA GLY A 206 6.54 -1.29 -14.33
C GLY A 206 7.14 -0.76 -15.64
N GLU A 207 6.53 -1.00 -16.80
CA GLU A 207 6.83 -0.27 -18.04
C GLU A 207 6.02 1.01 -18.19
N MET A 208 4.72 0.99 -17.85
CA MET A 208 3.79 2.10 -18.12
C MET A 208 4.07 3.36 -17.27
N LEU A 209 4.62 3.21 -16.05
CA LEU A 209 5.09 4.33 -15.21
C LEU A 209 6.45 4.88 -15.65
N TYR A 210 7.15 4.21 -16.57
CA TYR A 210 8.52 4.57 -17.00
C TYR A 210 8.57 5.01 -18.47
N ALA A 211 7.66 4.51 -19.31
CA ALA A 211 7.74 4.65 -20.75
C ALA A 211 7.30 6.02 -21.29
N GLU A 212 6.44 6.76 -20.59
CA GLU A 212 6.01 8.08 -21.06
C GLU A 212 6.57 9.20 -20.19
N ALA A 213 7.80 9.57 -20.53
CA ALA A 213 8.36 10.90 -20.31
C ALA A 213 7.55 11.98 -21.07
N LEU A 214 6.26 12.10 -20.79
CA LEU A 214 5.48 13.26 -21.19
C LEU A 214 6.10 14.50 -20.52
N PRO A 215 6.51 15.53 -21.28
CA PRO A 215 7.08 16.73 -20.71
C PRO A 215 6.01 17.45 -19.91
N GLY A 216 6.13 17.41 -18.57
CA GLY A 216 5.45 18.36 -17.69
C GLY A 216 4.30 17.86 -16.83
N ARG A 217 3.95 16.56 -16.80
CA ARG A 217 3.03 16.03 -15.78
C ARG A 217 3.62 14.84 -15.04
N VAL A 218 3.65 15.00 -13.73
CA VAL A 218 4.43 14.26 -12.74
C VAL A 218 3.83 12.86 -12.49
N TRP A 219 3.82 12.01 -13.52
CA TRP A 219 3.70 10.56 -13.34
C TRP A 219 5.06 9.89 -13.08
N ARG A 220 6.08 10.68 -12.71
CA ARG A 220 7.08 10.25 -11.74
C ARG A 220 6.38 10.04 -10.41
N GLY A 221 5.51 9.04 -10.38
CA GLY A 221 4.93 8.48 -9.19
C GLY A 221 6.09 8.29 -8.24
N ARG A 222 5.91 8.82 -7.04
CA ARG A 222 6.83 8.72 -5.92
C ARG A 222 7.33 7.29 -5.86
N TRP A 223 8.47 7.03 -6.46
CA TRP A 223 9.44 6.14 -5.87
C TRP A 223 9.54 6.63 -4.44
N GLU A 224 8.92 5.91 -3.52
CA GLU A 224 8.97 6.33 -2.13
C GLU A 224 10.44 6.52 -1.79
N VAL A 225 10.77 7.56 -1.03
CA VAL A 225 12.15 7.81 -0.58
C VAL A 225 12.74 6.53 0.03
N ALA A 226 11.88 5.67 0.59
CA ALA A 226 12.17 4.31 1.00
C ALA A 226 12.63 3.39 -0.15
N GLN A 227 11.81 3.15 -1.18
CA GLN A 227 12.16 2.33 -2.34
C GLN A 227 13.44 2.81 -3.02
N ALA A 228 13.51 4.12 -3.27
CA ALA A 228 14.70 4.76 -3.82
C ALA A 228 15.89 4.48 -2.92
N GLY A 229 15.81 4.78 -1.62
CA GLY A 229 16.88 4.51 -0.66
C GLY A 229 17.34 3.04 -0.68
N CYS A 230 16.39 2.10 -0.64
CA CYS A 230 16.68 0.67 -0.62
C CYS A 230 17.36 0.20 -1.91
N ALA A 231 16.78 0.51 -3.08
CA ALA A 231 17.39 0.20 -4.37
C ALA A 231 18.79 0.83 -4.52
N GLY A 232 18.99 1.99 -3.89
CA GLY A 232 20.26 2.70 -3.74
C GLY A 232 21.31 2.06 -2.85
N GLY A 233 21.01 0.93 -2.21
CA GLY A 233 21.91 0.25 -1.29
C GLY A 233 21.81 0.69 0.17
N ARG A 234 20.80 1.49 0.55
CA ARG A 234 20.52 1.76 1.97
C ARG A 234 19.82 0.55 2.61
N MET A 235 20.62 -0.39 3.11
CA MET A 235 20.13 -1.66 3.64
C MET A 235 19.25 -1.51 4.89
N ASP A 236 19.45 -0.46 5.69
CA ASP A 236 18.59 -0.09 6.82
C ASP A 236 17.15 0.20 6.36
N VAL A 237 17.02 0.87 5.22
CA VAL A 237 15.72 1.19 4.61
C VAL A 237 15.07 -0.07 4.06
N CYS A 238 15.83 -0.92 3.35
CA CYS A 238 15.34 -2.21 2.87
C CYS A 238 14.80 -3.08 4.01
N ALA A 239 15.53 -3.13 5.13
CA ALA A 239 15.10 -3.86 6.32
C ALA A 239 13.77 -3.31 6.87
N ALA A 240 13.67 -2.00 7.05
CA ALA A 240 12.47 -1.35 7.58
C ALA A 240 11.24 -1.53 6.67
N MET A 241 11.43 -1.48 5.35
CA MET A 241 10.36 -1.70 4.37
C MET A 241 9.74 -3.09 4.51
N PHE A 242 10.57 -4.12 4.67
CA PHE A 242 10.11 -5.50 4.85
C PHE A 242 9.43 -5.72 6.21
N LEU A 243 9.99 -5.15 7.29
CA LEU A 243 9.51 -5.40 8.65
C LEU A 243 8.25 -4.61 9.03
N ALA A 244 8.04 -3.43 8.44
CA ALA A 244 6.92 -2.55 8.79
C ALA A 244 6.19 -2.00 7.55
N PRO A 245 5.73 -2.84 6.60
CA PRO A 245 5.14 -2.38 5.34
C PRO A 245 3.87 -1.53 5.55
N GLY A 246 3.12 -1.76 6.63
CA GLY A 246 1.91 -1.00 6.98
C GLY A 246 2.16 0.40 7.55
N GLU A 247 3.36 0.70 8.06
CA GLU A 247 3.68 2.04 8.57
C GLU A 247 3.87 3.06 7.43
N TRP A 248 4.40 2.59 6.29
CA TRP A 248 4.59 3.41 5.09
C TRP A 248 3.26 3.86 4.46
N GLU A 249 2.16 3.14 4.73
CA GLU A 249 0.83 3.52 4.24
C GLU A 249 0.20 4.72 4.97
N ARG A 250 0.65 5.04 6.19
CA ARG A 250 0.02 6.09 7.02
C ARG A 250 0.60 7.49 6.80
N GLY A 251 1.76 7.61 6.16
CA GLY A 251 2.23 8.84 5.54
C GLY A 251 2.34 10.09 6.44
N ASP A 252 3.14 10.05 7.51
CA ASP A 252 3.58 11.25 8.25
C ASP A 252 4.92 11.82 7.72
N GLY A 253 5.28 11.51 6.46
CA GLY A 253 6.48 12.03 5.84
C GLY A 253 6.39 13.56 5.62
N PRO A 254 7.51 14.31 5.68
CA PRO A 254 7.54 15.77 5.51
C PRO A 254 7.09 16.28 4.13
N VAL A 255 6.71 15.37 3.22
CA VAL A 255 6.06 15.69 1.95
C VAL A 255 4.54 15.72 2.15
N ALA A 256 4.10 16.49 3.13
CA ALA A 256 2.70 16.86 3.27
C ALA A 256 2.30 17.77 2.10
N SER A 257 1.11 17.54 1.55
CA SER A 257 0.40 18.46 0.65
C SER A 257 0.96 18.65 -0.77
N TYR A 258 0.67 17.68 -1.64
CA TYR A 258 0.30 18.00 -3.03
C TYR A 258 -1.00 17.28 -3.39
N GLY A 259 -2.14 17.88 -3.03
CA GLY A 259 -3.46 17.60 -3.59
C GLY A 259 -4.26 16.41 -3.01
N PRO A 260 -5.60 16.41 -3.19
CA PRO A 260 -6.54 15.42 -2.64
C PRO A 260 -6.57 14.08 -3.39
N VAL A 261 -5.56 13.79 -4.23
CA VAL A 261 -5.49 12.50 -4.94
C VAL A 261 -4.78 11.51 -4.02
N GLY A 262 -5.58 10.81 -3.21
CA GLY A 262 -5.17 9.88 -2.16
C GLY A 262 -4.50 8.61 -2.66
N PHE A 263 -3.42 8.74 -3.42
CA PHE A 263 -2.55 7.61 -3.72
C PHE A 263 -1.81 7.23 -2.43
N ARG A 264 -2.28 6.15 -1.80
CA ARG A 264 -1.50 5.45 -0.77
C ARG A 264 -0.27 4.88 -1.46
N THR A 265 0.88 5.47 -1.17
CA THR A 265 2.16 4.91 -1.57
C THR A 265 2.48 3.75 -0.64
N THR A 266 3.14 2.73 -1.17
CA THR A 266 3.40 1.49 -0.45
C THR A 266 4.88 1.17 -0.58
N ALA A 267 5.49 0.62 0.46
CA ALA A 267 6.92 0.31 0.45
C ALA A 267 7.32 -0.54 -0.78
N PHE A 268 6.51 -1.49 -1.21
CA PHE A 268 6.85 -2.38 -2.33
C PHE A 268 6.24 -1.97 -3.68
N GLY A 269 5.60 -0.80 -3.78
CA GLY A 269 5.04 -0.29 -5.02
C GLY A 269 3.74 -1.01 -5.45
N PRO A 270 3.36 -0.92 -6.74
CA PRO A 270 2.13 -1.57 -7.23
C PRO A 270 2.17 -3.09 -7.10
N ASN A 271 3.34 -3.72 -7.22
CA ASN A 271 3.49 -5.17 -7.20
C ASN A 271 3.69 -5.73 -5.77
N ARG A 272 3.43 -4.91 -4.74
CA ARG A 272 3.56 -5.30 -3.33
C ARG A 272 2.81 -6.58 -2.96
N SER A 273 1.68 -6.84 -3.59
CA SER A 273 0.78 -7.93 -3.25
C SER A 273 1.38 -9.30 -3.54
N ALA A 274 2.40 -9.35 -4.43
CA ALA A 274 3.04 -10.58 -4.87
C ALA A 274 4.30 -10.95 -4.07
N VAL A 275 4.78 -10.08 -3.16
CA VAL A 275 6.07 -10.23 -2.48
C VAL A 275 6.23 -11.57 -1.75
N LEU A 276 5.21 -12.01 -1.00
CA LEU A 276 5.25 -13.32 -0.32
C LEU A 276 5.12 -14.50 -1.31
N GLY A 277 4.39 -14.32 -2.42
CA GLY A 277 4.29 -15.31 -3.48
C GLY A 277 5.62 -15.49 -4.20
N ASP A 278 6.35 -14.40 -4.41
CA ASP A 278 7.67 -14.38 -5.01
C ASP A 278 8.71 -15.08 -4.14
N LEU A 279 8.66 -14.86 -2.82
CA LEU A 279 9.50 -15.62 -1.87
C LEU A 279 9.25 -17.13 -1.96
N ALA A 280 7.99 -17.55 -1.96
CA ALA A 280 7.65 -18.97 -2.06
C ALA A 280 8.13 -19.58 -3.39
N ARG A 281 8.00 -18.84 -4.49
CA ARG A 281 8.43 -19.27 -5.83
C ARG A 281 9.95 -19.33 -5.98
N GLU A 282 10.65 -18.33 -5.43
CA GLU A 282 12.11 -18.21 -5.54
C GLU A 282 12.83 -19.24 -4.68
N PHE A 283 12.40 -19.43 -3.43
CA PHE A 283 13.09 -20.32 -2.48
C PHE A 283 12.49 -21.72 -2.36
N GLY A 284 11.30 -21.93 -2.93
CA GLY A 284 10.57 -23.20 -2.87
C GLY A 284 9.78 -23.38 -1.57
N ASP A 285 8.85 -24.33 -1.62
CA ASP A 285 7.86 -24.56 -0.55
C ASP A 285 8.49 -24.92 0.79
N GLU A 286 9.48 -25.82 0.81
CA GLU A 286 10.09 -26.30 2.05
C GLU A 286 10.74 -25.17 2.85
N ARG A 287 11.47 -24.28 2.17
CA ARG A 287 12.12 -23.12 2.80
C ARG A 287 11.11 -22.07 3.21
N PHE A 288 10.11 -21.81 2.37
CA PHE A 288 9.05 -20.87 2.72
C PHE A 288 8.26 -21.36 3.93
N GLU A 289 7.94 -22.65 4.00
CA GLU A 289 7.27 -23.27 5.15
C GLU A 289 8.11 -23.14 6.42
N ALA A 290 9.43 -23.36 6.33
CA ALA A 290 10.34 -23.17 7.45
C ALA A 290 10.37 -21.72 7.96
N PHE A 291 10.28 -20.73 7.06
CA PHE A 291 10.08 -19.33 7.43
C PHE A 291 8.72 -19.10 8.08
N TRP A 292 7.64 -19.52 7.41
CA TRP A 292 6.25 -19.29 7.79
C TRP A 292 5.93 -19.81 9.19
N SER A 293 6.36 -21.03 9.48
CA SER A 293 6.13 -21.71 10.76
C SER A 293 7.12 -21.32 11.87
N SER A 294 8.10 -20.46 11.58
CA SER A 294 9.19 -20.15 12.52
C SER A 294 8.70 -19.40 13.77
N SER A 295 9.24 -19.79 14.92
CA SER A 295 9.08 -19.05 16.19
C SER A 295 10.15 -17.97 16.39
N LEU A 296 11.18 -17.91 15.53
CA LEU A 296 12.25 -16.92 15.58
C LEU A 296 11.75 -15.53 15.17
N PRO A 297 12.38 -14.44 15.65
CA PRO A 297 12.15 -13.09 15.12
C PRO A 297 12.25 -13.07 13.58
N VAL A 298 11.37 -12.33 12.90
CA VAL A 298 11.26 -12.35 11.43
C VAL A 298 12.61 -12.18 10.70
N PRO A 299 13.52 -11.24 11.09
CA PRO A 299 14.84 -11.16 10.48
C PRO A 299 15.68 -12.45 10.57
N GLU A 300 15.59 -13.15 11.70
CA GLU A 300 16.32 -14.38 11.99
C GLU A 300 15.66 -15.57 11.29
N ALA A 301 14.33 -15.67 11.35
CA ALA A 301 13.54 -16.67 10.62
C ALA A 301 13.82 -16.60 9.11
N PHE A 302 13.80 -15.39 8.54
CA PHE A 302 14.08 -15.17 7.13
C PHE A 302 15.48 -15.65 6.76
N ARG A 303 16.50 -15.24 7.54
CA ARG A 303 17.88 -15.64 7.29
C ARG A 303 18.08 -17.15 7.44
N ALA A 304 17.47 -17.76 8.45
CA ALA A 304 17.57 -19.20 8.70
C ALA A 304 16.92 -20.01 7.57
N ALA A 305 15.77 -19.58 7.06
CA ALA A 305 15.04 -20.28 6.00
C ALA A 305 15.67 -20.09 4.61
N PHE A 306 16.08 -18.86 4.28
CA PHE A 306 16.45 -18.49 2.91
C PHE A 306 17.96 -18.34 2.70
N GLY A 307 18.76 -18.27 3.76
CA GLY A 307 20.22 -18.14 3.68
C GLY A 307 20.72 -16.73 3.32
N VAL A 308 19.82 -15.78 3.10
CA VAL A 308 20.13 -14.36 2.81
C VAL A 308 19.41 -13.44 3.79
N SER A 309 19.87 -12.20 3.94
CA SER A 309 19.14 -11.25 4.79
C SER A 309 17.89 -10.72 4.08
N HIS A 310 16.80 -10.48 4.83
CA HIS A 310 15.58 -9.88 4.28
C HIS A 310 15.84 -8.52 3.61
N ALA A 311 16.80 -7.74 4.12
CA ALA A 311 17.20 -6.47 3.53
C ALA A 311 17.87 -6.65 2.15
N GLU A 312 18.79 -7.61 2.03
CA GLU A 312 19.46 -7.96 0.79
C GLU A 312 18.48 -8.48 -0.26
N TRP A 313 17.62 -9.42 0.14
CA TRP A 313 16.58 -9.94 -0.74
C TRP A 313 15.62 -8.84 -1.19
N THR A 314 15.15 -7.98 -0.28
CA THR A 314 14.25 -6.86 -0.61
C THR A 314 14.87 -5.93 -1.66
N ARG A 315 16.17 -5.64 -1.54
CA ARG A 315 16.88 -4.83 -2.54
C ARG A 315 16.93 -5.52 -3.89
N THR A 316 17.30 -6.80 -3.93
CA THR A 316 17.37 -7.57 -5.16
C THR A 316 16.00 -7.65 -5.83
N TRP A 317 14.96 -8.00 -5.07
CA TRP A 317 13.58 -8.03 -5.54
C TRP A 317 13.15 -6.69 -6.14
N LEU A 318 13.44 -5.55 -5.49
CA LEU A 318 13.12 -4.23 -6.05
C LEU A 318 13.84 -3.94 -7.36
N LEU A 319 15.11 -4.34 -7.48
CA LEU A 319 15.89 -4.12 -8.69
C LEU A 319 15.43 -5.03 -9.84
N ASP A 320 14.99 -6.24 -9.54
CA ASP A 320 14.45 -7.18 -10.52
C ASP A 320 13.06 -6.73 -10.99
N GLU A 321 12.22 -6.26 -10.08
CA GLU A 321 10.84 -5.86 -10.38
C GLU A 321 10.76 -4.49 -11.08
N TYR A 322 11.62 -3.54 -10.69
CA TYR A 322 11.52 -2.14 -11.11
C TYR A 322 12.74 -1.61 -11.87
N GLY A 323 13.74 -2.48 -12.10
CA GLY A 323 14.98 -2.14 -12.76
C GLY A 323 15.97 -1.35 -11.89
N PRO A 324 17.18 -1.09 -12.41
CA PRO A 324 18.21 -0.37 -11.70
C PRO A 324 17.82 1.10 -11.45
N VAL A 325 17.90 1.52 -10.20
CA VAL A 325 17.63 2.91 -9.82
C VAL A 325 18.90 3.74 -9.92
N THR A 326 18.89 4.72 -10.82
CA THR A 326 19.96 5.71 -10.89
C THR A 326 19.72 6.80 -9.83
N LEU A 327 20.15 6.52 -8.60
CA LEU A 327 20.20 7.52 -7.54
C LEU A 327 21.42 8.41 -7.73
N GLY A 328 21.25 9.37 -8.62
CA GLY A 328 22.06 10.56 -8.61
C GLY A 328 21.13 11.74 -8.73
N ALA A 329 21.38 12.79 -7.94
CA ALA A 329 21.19 14.11 -8.50
C ALA A 329 22.07 14.10 -9.75
N ARG A 330 21.49 13.82 -10.93
CA ARG A 330 22.10 14.24 -12.18
C ARG A 330 22.14 15.75 -12.03
N MET A 331 23.22 16.28 -11.45
CA MET A 331 23.51 17.69 -11.53
C MET A 331 23.45 17.95 -13.01
N SER A 332 22.40 18.64 -13.45
CA SER A 332 22.28 18.93 -14.87
C SER A 332 23.59 19.60 -15.26
N ALA A 333 24.13 19.27 -16.44
CA ALA A 333 25.36 19.93 -16.88
C ALA A 333 25.21 21.45 -16.78
N GLY A 334 23.99 21.97 -17.00
CA GLY A 334 23.60 23.35 -16.73
C GLY A 334 23.77 23.80 -15.27
N THR A 335 23.35 23.03 -14.27
CA THR A 335 23.55 23.34 -12.84
C THR A 335 25.02 23.38 -12.49
N VAL A 336 25.83 22.44 -12.99
CA VAL A 336 27.28 22.44 -12.78
C VAL A 336 27.89 23.69 -13.42
N VAL A 337 27.56 23.98 -14.67
CA VAL A 337 28.03 25.16 -15.40
C VAL A 337 27.61 26.46 -14.69
N LEU A 338 26.35 26.59 -14.27
CA LEU A 338 25.86 27.77 -13.56
C LEU A 338 26.55 27.95 -12.20
N THR A 339 26.82 26.86 -11.49
CA THR A 339 27.54 26.91 -10.21
C THR A 339 28.98 27.38 -10.44
N LEU A 340 29.65 26.83 -11.46
CA LEU A 340 31.01 27.25 -11.84
C LEU A 340 31.05 28.72 -12.30
N LEU A 341 30.08 29.17 -13.11
CA LEU A 341 29.95 30.56 -13.53
C LEU A 341 29.70 31.49 -12.34
N GLY A 342 28.87 31.08 -11.38
CA GLY A 342 28.64 31.81 -10.15
C GLY A 342 29.93 31.95 -9.32
N ILE A 343 30.68 30.86 -9.14
CA ILE A 343 31.99 30.89 -8.44
C ILE A 343 32.97 31.83 -9.16
N ALA A 344 33.08 31.73 -10.48
CA ALA A 344 33.97 32.58 -11.28
C ALA A 344 33.58 34.07 -11.20
N PHE A 345 32.28 34.37 -11.23
CA PHE A 345 31.75 35.72 -11.09
C PHE A 345 32.11 36.35 -9.75
N TRP A 346 31.88 35.64 -8.63
CA TRP A 346 32.22 36.12 -7.29
C TRP A 346 33.72 36.25 -7.07
N ALA A 347 34.52 35.32 -7.59
CA ALA A 347 35.98 35.42 -7.56
C ALA A 347 36.47 36.66 -8.32
N GLY A 348 35.88 36.95 -9.50
CA GLY A 348 36.17 38.14 -10.29
C GLY A 348 35.89 39.45 -9.54
N ILE A 349 34.74 39.53 -8.86
CA ILE A 349 34.40 40.68 -8.00
C ILE A 349 35.42 40.85 -6.86
N GLY A 350 35.82 39.75 -6.22
CA GLY A 350 36.80 39.75 -5.13
C GLY A 350 38.18 40.27 -5.57
N VAL A 351 38.67 39.83 -6.73
CA VAL A 351 39.95 40.30 -7.29
C VAL A 351 39.87 41.79 -7.66
N ALA A 352 38.78 42.22 -8.29
CA ALA A 352 38.59 43.62 -8.69
C ALA A 352 38.55 44.57 -7.49
N THR A 353 37.84 44.19 -6.42
CA THR A 353 37.78 44.97 -5.17
C THR A 353 39.10 44.99 -4.42
N ALA A 354 39.82 43.87 -4.35
CA ALA A 354 41.15 43.81 -3.73
C ALA A 354 42.18 44.69 -4.45
N ARG A 355 42.16 44.72 -5.79
CA ARG A 355 43.04 45.60 -6.58
C ARG A 355 42.78 47.08 -6.31
N ARG A 356 41.51 47.50 -6.21
CA ARG A 356 41.17 48.90 -5.90
C ARG A 356 41.69 49.36 -4.54
N ARG A 357 41.78 48.47 -3.56
CA ARG A 357 42.29 48.77 -2.21
C ARG A 357 43.81 48.88 -2.11
N ARG A 358 44.58 48.44 -3.12
CA ARG A 358 46.06 48.54 -3.12
C ARG A 358 46.58 49.81 -3.79
N VAL A 359 45.71 50.57 -4.44
CA VAL A 359 46.07 51.80 -5.18
C VAL A 359 45.69 53.07 -4.40
N ALA A 360 44.97 52.90 -3.29
CA ALA A 360 44.82 53.91 -2.23
C ALA A 360 45.78 53.55 -1.09
#